data_AF-A0ABD0SWN4-F1
#
_entry.id   AF-A0ABD0SWN4-F1
#
_cell.length_a   1.000
_cell.length_b   1.000
_cell.length_c   1.000
_cell.angle_alpha   90.00
_cell.angle_beta   90.00
_cell.angle_gamma   90.00
#
_symmetry.space_group_name_H-M   'P 1'
#
loop_
_entity.id
_entity.type
_entity.pdbx_description
1 polymer ?
#
loop_
_entity_poly.entity_id
_entity_poly.type
_entity_poly.pdbx_seq_one_letter_code
_entity_poly.pdbx_strand_id
1 'polypeptide(L)'
;MAAKQNSFVQEGQTTSDDIPLTSLEESLLSLEKLDRASPELWPEQIPGVSEFAPVQNANQSPPSWSKGFTKEDYSYMQQLNSLSTSGLILEVKKLHDMAYQLGLEEAKEMTRGKYLNIFTSRRQR
;
A
#
# COMPACT_ATOMS: atom_id res chain seq x y z
N MET A 1 53.34 33.95 -10.55
CA MET A 1 52.99 33.63 -9.14
C MET A 1 51.72 34.41 -8.82
N ALA A 2 50.58 33.72 -8.80
CA ALA A 2 49.88 33.32 -7.57
C ALA A 2 49.16 34.53 -6.93
N ALA A 3 47.86 34.71 -7.18
CA ALA A 3 46.72 34.03 -6.53
C ALA A 3 46.34 34.65 -5.18
N LYS A 4 45.21 35.34 -5.15
CA LYS A 4 44.23 35.42 -4.04
C LYS A 4 43.01 36.21 -4.56
N GLN A 5 42.06 35.58 -5.25
CA GLN A 5 40.84 34.98 -4.68
C GLN A 5 40.21 35.85 -3.58
N ASN A 6 39.35 36.78 -4.00
CA ASN A 6 38.31 37.33 -3.16
C ASN A 6 37.01 36.58 -3.49
N SER A 7 36.59 35.75 -2.57
CA SER A 7 35.37 34.96 -2.59
C SER A 7 34.15 35.87 -2.47
N PHE A 8 33.41 36.05 -3.57
CA PHE A 8 32.00 36.40 -3.51
C PHE A 8 31.23 35.23 -4.10
N VAL A 9 30.68 34.42 -3.19
CA VAL A 9 29.69 33.40 -3.49
C VAL A 9 28.46 34.15 -3.96
N GLN A 10 28.24 34.18 -5.27
CA GLN A 10 26.93 34.51 -5.80
C GLN A 10 26.20 33.19 -5.93
N GLU A 11 25.39 32.88 -4.89
CA GLU A 11 24.37 31.85 -4.96
C GLU A 11 23.48 32.16 -6.17
N GLY A 12 23.73 31.43 -7.25
CA GLY A 12 22.85 31.35 -8.40
C GLY A 12 21.57 30.66 -7.94
N GLN A 13 20.65 31.48 -7.44
CA GLN A 13 19.27 31.18 -7.18
C GLN A 13 18.64 30.68 -8.50
N THR A 14 18.70 29.37 -8.75
CA THR A 14 17.92 28.74 -9.82
C THR A 14 16.48 28.67 -9.34
N THR A 15 15.77 29.78 -9.54
CA THR A 15 14.31 29.83 -9.49
C THR A 15 13.79 28.76 -10.45
N SER A 16 13.24 27.71 -9.86
CA SER A 16 12.71 26.51 -10.51
C SER A 16 11.37 26.79 -11.16
N ASP A 17 11.32 27.78 -12.05
CA ASP A 17 10.13 28.14 -12.81
C ASP A 17 10.55 28.23 -14.29
N ASP A 18 9.80 27.56 -15.16
CA ASP A 18 9.97 27.46 -16.63
C ASP A 18 10.84 26.32 -17.17
N ILE A 19 10.61 25.07 -16.72
CA ILE A 19 10.75 23.94 -17.65
C ILE A 19 9.56 24.04 -18.62
N PRO A 20 9.77 24.16 -19.95
CA PRO A 20 8.66 24.17 -20.90
C PRO A 20 7.78 22.94 -20.67
N LEU A 21 6.46 23.12 -20.51
CA LEU A 21 5.53 22.05 -20.13
C LEU A 21 5.65 20.83 -21.06
N THR A 22 5.95 21.08 -22.34
CA THR A 22 6.20 20.07 -23.37
C THR A 22 7.43 19.20 -23.08
N SER A 23 8.50 19.78 -22.52
CA SER A 23 9.72 19.06 -22.11
C SER A 23 9.50 18.20 -20.87
N LEU A 24 8.61 18.62 -19.97
CA LEU A 24 8.25 17.82 -18.80
C LEU A 24 7.36 16.64 -19.19
N GLU A 25 6.38 16.87 -20.08
CA GLU A 25 5.53 15.79 -20.63
C GLU A 25 6.36 14.73 -21.37
N GLU A 26 7.33 15.15 -22.19
CA GLU A 26 8.26 14.22 -22.87
C GLU A 26 9.12 13.40 -21.90
N SER A 27 9.54 13.99 -20.77
CA SER A 27 10.30 13.27 -19.75
C SER A 27 9.45 12.28 -18.93
N LEU A 28 8.12 12.48 -18.86
CA LEU A 28 7.19 11.61 -18.14
C LEU A 28 6.68 10.45 -19.01
N LEU A 29 6.89 10.52 -20.33
CA LEU A 29 6.58 9.44 -21.25
C LEU A 29 7.63 8.32 -21.15
N SER A 30 7.27 7.19 -20.55
CA SER A 30 8.10 5.99 -20.60
C SER A 30 7.96 5.30 -21.95
N LEU A 31 9.04 5.28 -22.74
CA LEU A 31 9.15 4.51 -23.99
C LEU A 31 9.41 3.01 -23.74
N GLU A 32 9.16 2.54 -22.52
CA GLU A 32 9.40 1.17 -22.13
C GLU A 32 8.33 0.25 -22.73
N LYS A 33 8.76 -0.71 -23.57
CA LYS A 33 7.88 -1.78 -24.04
C LYS A 33 7.68 -2.77 -22.90
N LEU A 34 6.46 -2.81 -22.36
CA LEU A 34 6.01 -3.85 -21.44
C LEU A 34 5.75 -5.18 -22.19
N ASP A 35 6.74 -5.67 -22.95
CA ASP A 35 6.74 -7.02 -23.56
C ASP A 35 7.04 -8.11 -22.51
N ARG A 36 6.89 -7.76 -21.24
CA ARG A 36 6.86 -8.70 -20.12
C ARG A 36 5.43 -9.20 -20.03
N ALA A 37 5.17 -10.38 -20.59
CA ALA A 37 4.05 -11.20 -20.13
C ALA A 37 4.08 -11.20 -18.60
N SER A 38 2.90 -11.10 -17.96
CA SER A 38 2.77 -11.16 -16.50
C SER A 38 3.78 -12.18 -15.95
N PRO A 39 4.61 -11.81 -14.94
CA PRO A 39 5.70 -12.67 -14.48
C PRO A 39 5.19 -14.10 -14.35
N GLU A 40 5.83 -15.03 -15.07
CA GLU A 40 5.50 -16.45 -14.94
C GLU A 40 5.59 -16.76 -13.44
N LEU A 41 4.42 -17.05 -12.85
CA LEU A 41 4.30 -17.34 -11.43
C LEU A 41 5.28 -18.47 -11.17
N TRP A 42 6.38 -18.21 -10.45
CA TRP A 42 7.52 -19.12 -10.31
C TRP A 42 7.05 -20.58 -10.24
N PRO A 43 7.20 -21.37 -11.33
CA PRO A 43 6.55 -22.68 -11.39
C PRO A 43 7.26 -23.70 -10.49
N GLU A 44 8.51 -23.43 -10.11
CA GLU A 44 9.26 -24.29 -9.20
C GLU A 44 9.11 -23.85 -7.74
N GLN A 45 8.69 -24.79 -6.89
CA GLN A 45 8.75 -24.63 -5.44
C GLN A 45 10.21 -24.43 -5.03
N ILE A 46 10.60 -23.19 -4.78
CA ILE A 46 11.90 -22.89 -4.17
C ILE A 46 11.91 -23.55 -2.78
N PRO A 47 12.87 -24.45 -2.50
CA PRO A 47 12.97 -25.11 -1.21
C PRO A 47 13.03 -24.07 -0.08
N GLY A 48 12.11 -24.17 0.88
CA GLY A 48 11.98 -23.22 1.98
C GLY A 48 10.98 -22.08 1.77
N VAL A 49 10.49 -21.84 0.55
CA VAL A 49 9.39 -20.87 0.29
C VAL A 49 8.03 -21.58 0.29
N SER A 50 7.99 -22.83 -0.19
CA SER A 50 6.76 -23.65 -0.26
C SER A 50 6.17 -24.01 1.10
N GLU A 51 6.93 -23.93 2.19
CA GLU A 51 6.44 -24.15 3.55
C GLU A 51 5.63 -22.95 4.09
N PHE A 52 5.89 -21.74 3.58
CA PHE A 52 5.26 -20.50 4.06
C PHE A 52 4.27 -19.90 3.07
N ALA A 53 4.43 -20.17 1.77
CA ALA A 53 3.46 -19.78 0.76
C ALA A 53 2.21 -20.67 0.90
N PRO A 54 1.00 -20.10 1.03
CA PRO A 54 -0.22 -20.88 0.97
C PRO A 54 -0.25 -21.61 -0.36
N VAL A 55 -0.20 -22.95 -0.32
CA VAL A 55 -0.46 -23.78 -1.50
C VAL A 55 -1.85 -23.36 -1.99
N GLN A 56 -1.91 -22.73 -3.17
CA GLN A 56 -3.17 -22.34 -3.79
C GLN A 56 -3.93 -23.62 -4.12
N ASN A 57 -4.72 -24.11 -3.17
CA ASN A 57 -5.62 -25.21 -3.42
C ASN A 57 -6.64 -24.72 -4.44
N ALA A 58 -6.81 -25.43 -5.55
CA ALA A 58 -7.78 -25.10 -6.61
C ALA A 58 -9.24 -25.02 -6.13
N ASN A 59 -9.51 -25.42 -4.87
CA ASN A 59 -10.81 -25.34 -4.20
C ASN A 59 -10.97 -24.12 -3.29
N GLN A 60 -10.01 -23.19 -3.26
CA GLN A 60 -10.18 -21.94 -2.53
C GLN A 60 -11.25 -21.11 -3.25
N SER A 61 -12.41 -20.97 -2.61
CA SER A 61 -13.41 -19.99 -3.04
C SER A 61 -12.73 -18.63 -3.16
N PRO A 62 -13.09 -17.82 -4.18
CA PRO A 62 -12.59 -16.46 -4.28
C PRO A 62 -12.71 -15.77 -2.92
N PRO A 63 -11.67 -15.07 -2.45
CA PRO A 63 -11.72 -14.42 -1.15
C PRO A 63 -12.91 -13.46 -1.11
N SER A 64 -13.55 -13.28 0.05
CA SER A 64 -14.80 -12.53 0.15
C SER A 64 -14.73 -11.11 -0.41
N TRP A 65 -13.56 -10.47 -0.38
CA TRP A 65 -13.30 -9.15 -0.98
C TRP A 65 -13.30 -9.13 -2.52
N SER A 66 -13.11 -10.28 -3.16
CA SER A 66 -13.20 -10.42 -4.63
C SER A 66 -14.65 -10.55 -5.12
N LYS A 67 -15.60 -10.65 -4.19
CA LYS A 67 -17.03 -10.61 -4.50
C LYS A 67 -17.40 -9.17 -4.90
N GLY A 68 -18.19 -9.02 -5.97
CA GLY A 68 -18.73 -7.72 -6.35
C GLY A 68 -19.62 -7.12 -5.25
N PHE A 69 -19.91 -5.83 -5.36
CA PHE A 69 -20.74 -5.10 -4.40
C PHE A 69 -22.10 -5.79 -4.19
N THR A 70 -22.42 -5.99 -2.91
CA THR A 70 -23.70 -6.53 -2.46
C THR A 70 -24.77 -5.45 -2.45
N LYS A 71 -26.05 -5.84 -2.34
CA LYS A 71 -27.17 -4.88 -2.28
C LYS A 71 -27.03 -3.97 -1.05
N GLU A 72 -26.49 -4.53 0.02
CA GLU A 72 -26.22 -3.86 1.28
C GLU A 72 -25.16 -2.77 1.08
N ASP A 73 -24.08 -3.05 0.34
CA ASP A 73 -23.04 -2.06 0.03
C ASP A 73 -23.58 -0.87 -0.76
N TYR A 74 -24.40 -1.13 -1.78
CA TYR A 74 -25.07 -0.07 -2.53
C TYR A 74 -25.98 0.78 -1.64
N SER A 75 -26.70 0.16 -0.70
CA SER A 75 -27.55 0.90 0.23
C SER A 75 -26.72 1.78 1.17
N TYR A 76 -25.58 1.28 1.64
CA TYR A 76 -24.67 2.02 2.51
C TYR A 76 -24.00 3.20 1.78
N MET A 77 -23.56 2.98 0.53
CA MET A 77 -23.06 4.07 -0.32
C MET A 77 -24.09 5.19 -0.49
N GLN A 78 -25.36 4.84 -0.72
CA GLN A 78 -26.42 5.85 -0.86
C GLN A 78 -26.70 6.59 0.45
N GLN A 79 -26.64 5.88 1.58
CA GLN A 79 -26.73 6.51 2.90
C GLN A 79 -25.60 7.53 3.09
N LEU A 80 -24.36 7.17 2.80
CA LEU A 80 -23.21 8.08 2.91
C LEU A 80 -23.35 9.30 1.98
N ASN A 81 -23.83 9.10 0.74
CA ASN A 81 -24.07 10.18 -0.21
C ASN A 81 -25.17 11.15 0.24
N SER A 82 -26.14 10.67 1.03
CA SER A 82 -27.24 11.50 1.56
C SER A 82 -26.85 12.35 2.78
N LEU A 83 -25.66 12.12 3.37
CA LEU A 83 -25.19 12.87 4.54
C LEU A 83 -24.78 14.29 4.17
N SER A 84 -25.01 15.23 5.09
CA SER A 84 -24.41 16.55 4.99
C SER A 84 -22.90 16.47 5.21
N THR A 85 -22.15 17.50 4.79
CA THR A 85 -20.69 17.56 5.00
C THR A 85 -20.30 17.36 6.46
N SER A 86 -21.06 17.92 7.40
CA SER A 86 -20.82 17.71 8.84
C SER A 86 -21.08 16.27 9.27
N GLY A 87 -22.11 15.62 8.71
CA GLY A 87 -22.42 14.21 8.97
C GLY A 87 -21.32 13.29 8.43
N LEU A 88 -20.79 13.57 7.24
CA LEU A 88 -19.69 12.81 6.67
C LEU A 88 -18.41 12.92 7.52
N ILE A 89 -18.07 14.12 8.00
CA ILE A 89 -16.93 14.33 8.90
C ILE A 89 -17.09 13.53 10.20
N LEU A 90 -18.30 13.49 10.76
CA LEU A 90 -18.58 12.71 11.97
C LEU A 90 -18.41 11.21 11.73
N GLU A 91 -18.86 10.71 10.58
CA GLU A 91 -18.73 9.29 10.25
C GLU A 91 -17.27 8.89 9.96
N VAL A 92 -16.49 9.78 9.34
CA VAL A 92 -15.04 9.60 9.20
C VAL A 92 -14.36 9.53 10.57
N LYS A 93 -14.72 10.42 11.49
CA LYS A 93 -14.17 10.40 12.86
C LYS A 93 -14.54 9.11 13.59
N LYS A 94 -15.79 8.67 13.49
CA LYS A 94 -16.24 7.41 14.10
C LYS A 94 -15.48 6.20 13.54
N LEU A 95 -15.25 6.15 12.23
CA LEU A 95 -14.48 5.08 11.60
C LEU A 95 -13.00 5.12 12.03
N HIS A 96 -12.41 6.31 12.16
CA HIS A 96 -11.08 6.48 12.72
C HIS A 96 -11.00 5.93 14.16
N ASP A 97 -11.95 6.30 15.03
CA ASP A 97 -11.97 5.86 16.42
C ASP A 97 -12.15 4.32 16.52
N MET A 98 -12.97 3.74 15.66
CA MET A 98 -13.15 2.29 15.55
C MET A 98 -11.88 1.58 15.08
N ALA A 99 -11.22 2.09 14.03
CA ALA A 99 -9.97 1.53 13.53
C ALA A 99 -8.86 1.57 14.60
N TYR A 100 -8.80 2.66 15.37
CA TYR A 100 -7.88 2.77 16.50
C TYR A 100 -8.15 1.71 17.58
N GLN A 101 -9.41 1.55 17.98
CA GLN A 101 -9.80 0.52 18.96
C GLN A 101 -9.46 -0.90 18.48
N LEU A 102 -9.78 -1.22 17.24
CA LEU A 102 -9.45 -2.52 16.64
C LEU A 102 -7.94 -2.76 16.61
N GLY A 103 -7.14 -1.75 16.28
CA GLY A 103 -5.68 -1.86 16.28
C GLY A 103 -5.11 -2.15 17.68
N LEU A 104 -5.68 -1.56 18.74
CA LEU A 104 -5.28 -1.87 20.12
C LEU A 104 -5.65 -3.31 20.51
N GLU A 105 -6.83 -3.76 20.13
CA GLU A 105 -7.30 -5.13 20.40
C GLU A 105 -6.46 -6.17 19.65
N GLU A 106 -6.17 -5.92 18.38
CA GLU A 106 -5.32 -6.78 17.56
C GLU A 106 -3.91 -6.87 18.16
N ALA A 107 -3.28 -5.75 18.53
CA ALA A 107 -1.95 -5.75 19.13
C ALA A 107 -1.91 -6.55 20.45
N LYS A 108 -2.97 -6.46 21.25
CA LYS A 108 -3.13 -7.24 22.48
C LYS A 108 -3.24 -8.73 22.19
N GLU A 109 -4.07 -9.13 21.23
CA GLU A 109 -4.23 -10.54 20.86
C GLU A 109 -2.97 -11.11 20.20
N MET A 110 -2.26 -10.32 19.38
CA MET A 110 -0.96 -10.71 18.82
C MET A 110 0.09 -10.96 19.92
N THR A 111 0.13 -10.07 20.92
CA THR A 111 1.00 -10.23 22.09
C THR A 111 0.64 -11.48 22.90
N ARG A 112 -0.66 -11.71 23.12
CA ARG A 112 -1.17 -12.91 23.77
C ARG A 112 -0.78 -14.18 22.99
N GLY A 113 -0.94 -14.17 21.67
CA GLY A 113 -0.53 -15.27 20.79
C GLY A 113 0.96 -15.58 20.90
N LYS A 114 1.80 -14.54 20.98
CA LYS A 114 3.24 -14.70 21.22
C LYS A 114 3.54 -15.42 22.53
N TYR A 115 2.89 -15.04 23.64
CA TYR A 115 3.09 -15.71 24.93
C TYR A 115 2.56 -17.14 24.96
N LEU A 116 1.52 -17.44 24.18
CA LEU A 116 0.97 -18.78 24.03
C LEU A 116 1.74 -19.64 23.01
N ASN A 117 2.81 -19.11 22.41
CA ASN A 117 3.64 -19.78 21.40
C ASN A 117 2.81 -20.41 20.25
N ILE A 118 1.65 -19.85 19.91
CA ILE A 118 0.82 -20.38 18.82
C ILE A 118 1.47 -20.22 17.44
N PHE A 119 2.43 -19.29 17.33
CA PHE A 119 3.20 -19.04 16.12
C PHE A 119 4.51 -19.85 16.07
N THR A 120 4.89 -20.58 17.13
CA THR A 120 6.05 -21.46 17.03
C THR A 120 5.67 -22.69 16.23
N SER A 121 6.20 -22.81 15.01
CA SER A 121 6.00 -24.01 14.18
C SER A 121 6.48 -25.23 14.95
N ARG A 122 5.68 -26.32 14.93
CA ARG A 122 6.11 -27.64 15.40
C ARG A 122 7.22 -28.12 14.46
N ARG A 123 8.46 -27.65 14.66
CA ARG A 123 9.65 -28.38 14.25
C ARG A 123 9.69 -29.67 15.09
N GLN A 124 8.96 -30.68 14.63
CA GLN A 124 9.27 -32.06 15.01
C GLN A 124 10.70 -32.30 14.53
N ARG A 125 11.60 -32.55 15.48
CA ARG A 125 12.92 -33.10 15.22
C ARG A 125 12.80 -34.52 14.71
#